data_AF-A0A7C3ZGA0-F1
#
_entry.id   AF-A0A7C3ZGA0-F1
#
_cell.length_a   1.000
_cell.length_b   1.000
_cell.length_c   1.000
_cell.angle_alpha   90.00
_cell.angle_beta   90.00
_cell.angle_gamma   90.00
#
_symmetry.space_group_name_H-M   'P 1'
#
loop_
_entity.id
_entity.type
_entity.pdbx_description
1 polymer ?
#
loop_
_entity_poly.entity_id
_entity_poly.type
_entity_poly.pdbx_seq_one_letter_code
_entity_poly.pdbx_strand_id
1 'polypeptide(L)'
;MKEQSRHSEYFQGILQLRDAGQDIYDWVYDTIERDGKAHIAKEKILKNGYDLYLDDNHYLLSLGKKLKEKFPGEVIVSKRLYSRDRMTYKVLYRVTVLFRQLPFRVGDVITTEDGDWKVLHVGNQVRAQDLQSGKKKMFKLHELSRYVKK
;
A
#
# COMPACT_ATOMS: atom_id res chain seq x y z
N MET A 1 35.12 -7.12 -16.40
CA MET A 1 33.76 -7.29 -16.94
C MET A 1 33.00 -8.16 -15.94
N LYS A 2 31.96 -7.64 -15.27
CA LYS A 2 31.20 -8.41 -14.28
C LYS A 2 30.05 -9.13 -14.97
N GLU A 3 30.01 -10.43 -14.75
CA GLU A 3 29.07 -11.39 -15.30
C GLU A 3 27.65 -11.09 -14.80
N GLN A 4 26.78 -10.67 -15.72
CA GLN A 4 25.40 -10.34 -15.43
C GLN A 4 24.62 -11.65 -15.31
N SER A 5 24.46 -12.13 -14.07
CA SER A 5 23.80 -13.41 -13.81
C SER A 5 22.31 -13.30 -14.14
N ARG A 6 21.78 -14.31 -14.85
CA ARG A 6 20.36 -14.46 -15.22
C ARG A 6 19.41 -14.68 -14.02
N HIS A 7 19.86 -14.36 -12.80
CA HIS A 7 19.12 -14.50 -11.55
C HIS A 7 18.47 -13.18 -11.05
N SER A 8 18.68 -12.06 -11.74
CA SER A 8 18.32 -10.73 -11.20
C SER A 8 16.83 -10.36 -11.32
N GLU A 9 15.99 -11.12 -12.03
CA GLU A 9 14.56 -10.79 -12.22
C GLU A 9 13.61 -11.60 -11.32
N TYR A 10 14.12 -12.50 -10.47
CA TYR A 10 13.25 -13.30 -9.62
C TYR A 10 12.62 -12.45 -8.51
N PHE A 11 11.30 -12.53 -8.37
CA PHE A 11 10.55 -11.88 -7.31
C PHE A 11 9.44 -12.78 -6.79
N GLN A 12 9.18 -12.66 -5.49
CA GLN A 12 8.13 -13.39 -4.79
C GLN A 12 6.89 -12.53 -4.56
N GLY A 13 7.05 -11.20 -4.47
CA GLY A 13 5.96 -10.30 -4.20
C GLY A 13 6.10 -8.93 -4.83
N ILE A 14 5.02 -8.17 -4.79
CA ILE A 14 4.90 -6.83 -5.38
C ILE A 14 4.41 -5.87 -4.31
N LEU A 15 5.18 -4.83 -4.04
CA LEU A 15 4.72 -3.65 -3.31
C LEU A 15 4.17 -2.65 -4.33
N GLN A 16 2.89 -2.31 -4.21
CA GLN A 16 2.23 -1.34 -5.06
C GLN A 16 1.95 -0.09 -4.22
N LEU A 17 2.59 1.02 -4.56
CA LEU A 17 2.33 2.33 -3.98
C LEU A 17 1.37 3.08 -4.92
N ARG A 18 0.21 3.51 -4.42
CA ARG A 18 -0.83 4.20 -5.20
C ARG A 18 -1.22 5.51 -4.55
N ASP A 19 -1.39 6.53 -5.38
CA ASP A 19 -1.60 7.92 -4.98
C ASP A 19 -0.54 8.40 -3.98
N ALA A 20 0.62 7.75 -3.97
CA ALA A 20 1.71 7.98 -3.04
C ALA A 20 2.69 9.00 -3.64
N GLY A 21 3.07 9.99 -2.84
CA GLY A 21 4.11 10.96 -3.19
C GLY A 21 5.51 10.35 -3.26
N GLN A 22 6.44 11.13 -3.82
CA GLN A 22 7.85 10.77 -3.90
C GLN A 22 8.46 10.52 -2.51
N ASP A 23 8.00 11.25 -1.49
CA ASP A 23 8.43 11.10 -0.09
C ASP A 23 8.17 9.68 0.47
N ILE A 24 7.03 9.08 0.11
CA ILE A 24 6.70 7.70 0.52
C ILE A 24 7.56 6.71 -0.25
N TYR A 25 7.75 6.92 -1.56
CA TYR A 25 8.62 6.08 -2.38
C TYR A 25 10.05 6.09 -1.85
N ASP A 26 10.63 7.27 -1.60
CA ASP A 26 11.99 7.43 -1.10
C ASP A 26 12.14 6.74 0.26
N TRP A 27 11.18 6.94 1.17
CA TRP A 27 11.21 6.28 2.47
C TRP A 27 11.15 4.74 2.34
N VAL A 28 10.35 4.22 1.42
CA VAL A 28 10.25 2.79 1.15
C VAL A 28 11.58 2.26 0.64
N TYR A 29 12.16 2.95 -0.36
CA TYR A 29 13.43 2.57 -0.97
C TYR A 29 14.56 2.54 0.07
N ASP A 30 14.73 3.64 0.81
CA ASP A 30 15.73 3.76 1.88
C ASP A 30 15.54 2.71 2.97
N THR A 31 14.28 2.35 3.28
CA THR A 31 13.99 1.32 4.28
C THR A 31 14.34 -0.08 3.81
N ILE A 32 14.13 -0.39 2.52
CA ILE A 32 14.52 -1.67 1.92
C ILE A 32 16.05 -1.79 1.92
N GLU A 33 16.74 -0.78 1.39
CA GLU A 33 18.21 -0.75 1.33
C GLU A 33 18.85 -0.82 2.71
N ARG A 34 18.37 -0.02 3.68
CA ARG A 34 18.89 -0.03 5.05
C ARG A 34 18.66 -1.36 5.76
N ASP A 35 17.48 -1.96 5.61
CA ASP A 35 17.16 -3.20 6.30
C ASP A 35 17.95 -4.38 5.71
N GLY A 36 18.28 -4.37 4.41
CA GLY A 36 19.07 -5.40 3.74
C GLY A 36 18.44 -6.80 3.74
N LYS A 37 17.12 -6.88 4.00
CA LYS A 37 16.36 -8.14 4.18
C LYS A 37 15.62 -8.60 2.94
N ALA A 38 15.54 -7.76 1.91
CA ALA A 38 14.94 -8.06 0.62
C ALA A 38 15.63 -7.21 -0.44
N HIS A 39 15.56 -7.67 -1.69
CA HIS A 39 16.11 -6.97 -2.86
C HIS A 39 14.99 -6.54 -3.80
N ILE A 40 15.12 -5.34 -4.38
CA ILE A 40 14.21 -4.83 -5.42
C ILE A 40 14.68 -5.39 -6.77
N ALA A 41 14.05 -6.47 -7.23
CA ALA A 41 14.37 -7.10 -8.51
C ALA A 41 13.97 -6.24 -9.71
N LYS A 42 12.91 -5.45 -9.56
CA LYS A 42 12.36 -4.60 -10.62
C LYS A 42 11.56 -3.45 -10.04
N GLU A 43 11.59 -2.34 -10.76
CA GLU A 43 10.78 -1.16 -10.49
C GLU A 43 9.95 -0.77 -11.70
N LYS A 44 8.76 -0.25 -11.46
CA LYS A 44 7.88 0.29 -12.50
C LYS A 44 7.19 1.55 -12.01
N ILE A 45 7.46 2.66 -12.69
CA ILE A 45 6.81 3.94 -12.47
C ILE A 45 5.47 3.95 -13.22
N LEU A 46 4.42 4.40 -12.54
CA LEU A 46 3.05 4.51 -13.06
C LEU A 46 2.56 5.95 -12.90
N LYS A 47 1.52 6.32 -13.65
CA LYS A 47 0.92 7.67 -13.55
C LYS A 47 0.42 8.01 -12.14
N ASN A 48 0.04 7.00 -11.36
CA ASN A 48 -0.51 7.17 -10.02
C ASN A 48 0.32 6.46 -8.93
N GLY A 49 1.62 6.23 -9.16
CA GLY A 49 2.53 5.70 -8.15
C GLY A 49 3.55 4.71 -8.71
N TYR A 50 3.89 3.69 -7.93
CA TYR A 50 5.06 2.84 -8.17
C TYR A 50 4.75 1.37 -7.89
N ASP A 51 5.37 0.47 -8.65
CA ASP A 51 5.41 -0.96 -8.32
C ASP A 51 6.87 -1.37 -8.09
N LEU A 52 7.15 -1.92 -6.92
CA LEU A 52 8.43 -2.51 -6.56
C LEU A 52 8.25 -4.02 -6.45
N TYR A 53 9.14 -4.77 -7.09
CA TYR A 53 9.12 -6.23 -7.14
C TYR A 53 10.19 -6.77 -6.19
N LEU A 54 9.78 -7.48 -5.14
CA LEU A 54 10.68 -7.95 -4.08
C LEU A 54 10.78 -9.48 -4.05
N ASP A 55 11.92 -9.97 -3.63
CA ASP A 55 12.26 -11.39 -3.53
C ASP A 55 11.88 -12.04 -2.19
N ASP A 56 11.45 -11.29 -1.18
CA ASP A 56 11.01 -11.83 0.12
C ASP A 56 9.58 -11.37 0.51
N ASN A 57 8.68 -12.36 0.62
CA ASN A 57 7.28 -12.14 0.98
C ASN A 57 7.08 -11.76 2.46
N HIS A 58 7.88 -12.29 3.38
CA HIS A 58 7.75 -12.00 4.81
C HIS A 58 8.15 -10.56 5.09
N TYR A 59 9.25 -10.11 4.50
CA TYR A 59 9.69 -8.74 4.54
C TYR A 59 8.67 -7.81 3.90
N LEU A 60 8.14 -8.13 2.72
CA LEU A 60 7.10 -7.34 2.06
C LEU A 60 5.86 -7.13 2.95
N LEU A 61 5.40 -8.18 3.64
CA LEU A 61 4.28 -8.07 4.57
C LEU A 61 4.62 -7.20 5.80
N SER A 62 5.84 -7.28 6.31
CA SER A 62 6.32 -6.43 7.39
C SER A 62 6.39 -4.95 6.94
N LEU A 63 6.90 -4.70 5.75
CA LEU A 63 7.01 -3.36 5.16
C LEU A 63 5.63 -2.73 4.98
N GLY A 64 4.62 -3.50 4.55
CA GLY A 64 3.23 -3.04 4.50
C GLY A 64 2.69 -2.58 5.85
N LYS A 65 3.04 -3.25 6.96
CA LYS A 65 2.65 -2.81 8.31
C LYS A 65 3.33 -1.50 8.70
N LYS A 66 4.65 -1.41 8.47
CA LYS A 66 5.42 -0.19 8.74
C LYS A 66 4.88 1.02 7.96
N LEU A 67 4.46 0.80 6.71
CA LEU A 67 3.81 1.83 5.88
C LEU A 67 2.52 2.36 6.52
N LYS A 68 1.65 1.46 6.99
CA LYS A 68 0.39 1.82 7.65
C LYS A 68 0.61 2.58 8.96
N GLU A 69 1.67 2.24 9.70
CA GLU A 69 2.03 2.91 10.96
C GLU A 69 2.62 4.30 10.72
N LYS A 70 3.38 4.48 9.64
CA LYS A 70 4.10 5.73 9.36
C LYS A 70 3.28 6.74 8.56
N PHE A 71 2.46 6.29 7.62
CA PHE A 71 1.77 7.17 6.68
C PHE A 71 0.25 6.98 6.73
N PRO A 72 -0.54 8.06 6.58
CA PRO A 72 -1.99 7.96 6.46
C PRO A 72 -2.33 7.24 5.14
N GLY A 73 -2.80 6.01 5.25
CA GLY A 73 -3.02 5.17 4.08
C GLY A 73 -3.80 3.90 4.38
N GLU A 74 -4.30 3.30 3.30
CA GLU A 74 -4.90 1.98 3.30
C GLU A 74 -3.87 0.94 2.84
N VAL A 75 -3.78 -0.20 3.54
CA VAL A 75 -2.97 -1.35 3.11
C VAL A 75 -3.87 -2.54 2.82
N ILE A 76 -3.78 -3.06 1.59
CA ILE A 76 -4.51 -4.23 1.11
C ILE A 76 -3.49 -5.30 0.76
N VAL A 77 -3.63 -6.49 1.34
CA VAL A 77 -2.79 -7.65 1.04
C VAL A 77 -3.60 -8.66 0.27
N SER A 78 -3.07 -9.13 -0.86
CA SER A 78 -3.66 -10.22 -1.63
C SER A 78 -2.61 -11.28 -1.97
N LYS A 79 -3.05 -12.52 -2.16
CA LYS A 79 -2.20 -13.65 -2.53
C LYS A 79 -2.80 -14.35 -3.73
N ARG A 80 -1.97 -14.64 -4.73
CA ARG A 80 -2.35 -15.42 -5.91
C ARG A 80 -1.47 -16.67 -6.00
N LEU A 81 -2.09 -17.80 -6.35
CA LEU A 81 -1.36 -18.99 -6.74
C LEU A 81 -0.51 -18.67 -7.98
N TYR A 82 0.81 -18.77 -7.86
CA TYR A 82 1.74 -18.53 -8.96
C TYR A 82 2.12 -19.83 -9.67
N SER A 83 2.62 -20.80 -8.89
CA SER A 83 3.10 -22.07 -9.43
C SER A 83 3.10 -23.15 -8.35
N ARG A 84 3.49 -24.36 -8.72
CA ARG A 84 3.79 -25.46 -7.79
C ARG A 84 5.23 -25.89 -8.03
N ASP A 85 5.99 -26.01 -6.95
CA ASP A 85 7.31 -26.60 -6.98
C ASP A 85 7.19 -28.04 -7.51
N ARG A 86 7.90 -28.35 -8.59
CA ARG A 86 7.80 -29.64 -9.28
C ARG A 86 8.44 -30.79 -8.52
N MET A 87 9.39 -30.49 -7.62
CA MET A 87 10.12 -31.48 -6.83
C MET A 87 9.46 -31.71 -5.48
N THR A 88 9.07 -30.64 -4.79
CA THR A 88 8.50 -30.72 -3.43
C THR A 88 6.99 -30.68 -3.41
N TYR A 89 6.34 -30.47 -4.56
CA TYR A 89 4.90 -30.28 -4.71
C TYR A 89 4.33 -29.10 -3.90
N LYS A 90 5.18 -28.25 -3.32
CA LYS A 90 4.79 -27.07 -2.53
C LYS A 90 4.17 -26.01 -3.42
N VAL A 91 3.15 -25.36 -2.89
CA VAL A 91 2.42 -24.31 -3.58
C VAL A 91 3.17 -22.98 -3.44
N LEU A 92 3.54 -22.37 -4.55
CA LEU A 92 4.21 -21.07 -4.59
C LEU A 92 3.17 -19.97 -4.81
N TYR A 93 3.08 -19.06 -3.85
CA TYR A 93 2.21 -17.89 -3.91
C TYR A 93 3.00 -16.65 -4.28
N ARG A 94 2.36 -15.76 -5.06
CA ARG A 94 2.82 -14.40 -5.25
C ARG A 94 1.98 -13.46 -4.39
N VAL A 95 2.64 -12.68 -3.55
CA VAL A 95 1.99 -11.74 -2.62
C VAL A 95 1.98 -10.35 -3.24
N THR A 96 0.85 -9.67 -3.18
CA THR A 96 0.77 -8.25 -3.51
C THR A 96 0.38 -7.47 -2.26
N VAL A 97 1.18 -6.48 -1.91
CA VAL A 97 0.87 -5.49 -0.88
C VAL A 97 0.61 -4.18 -1.58
N LEU A 98 -0.62 -3.70 -1.52
CA LEU A 98 -1.03 -2.41 -2.04
C LEU A 98 -1.12 -1.42 -0.89
N PHE A 99 -0.36 -0.33 -0.97
CA PHE A 99 -0.53 0.85 -0.14
C PHE A 99 -1.18 1.96 -0.98
N ARG A 100 -2.28 2.53 -0.50
CA ARG A 100 -2.92 3.70 -1.08
C ARG A 100 -2.88 4.85 -0.07
N GLN A 101 -2.20 5.94 -0.41
CA GLN A 101 -2.20 7.12 0.45
C GLN A 101 -3.61 7.72 0.52
N LEU A 102 -4.05 8.11 1.72
CA LEU A 102 -5.33 8.78 1.88
C LEU A 102 -5.17 10.29 1.66
N PRO A 103 -6.11 10.94 0.95
CA PRO A 103 -6.07 12.37 0.70
C PRO A 103 -6.58 13.20 1.90
N PHE A 104 -6.85 12.56 3.04
CA PHE A 104 -7.39 13.19 4.25
C PHE A 104 -6.81 12.55 5.51
N ARG A 105 -6.93 13.27 6.62
CA ARG A 105 -6.47 12.91 7.97
C ARG A 105 -7.58 13.09 8.98
N VAL A 106 -7.34 12.64 10.21
CA VAL A 106 -8.24 12.92 11.33
C VAL A 106 -8.29 14.43 11.57
N GLY A 107 -9.50 14.97 11.69
CA GLY A 107 -9.76 16.39 11.84
C GLY A 107 -10.28 17.07 10.57
N ASP A 108 -9.96 16.51 9.40
CA ASP A 108 -10.37 17.08 8.11
C ASP A 108 -11.89 17.00 7.90
N VAL A 109 -12.42 17.89 7.06
CA VAL A 109 -13.81 17.88 6.64
C VAL A 109 -13.90 17.39 5.20
N ILE A 110 -14.73 16.39 4.98
CA ILE A 110 -14.99 15.79 3.66
C ILE A 110 -16.42 16.11 3.26
N THR A 111 -16.58 16.81 2.15
CA THR A 111 -17.89 17.14 1.57
C THR A 111 -18.36 16.01 0.66
N THR A 112 -19.48 15.39 0.98
CA THR A 112 -20.15 14.38 0.15
C THR A 112 -21.51 14.91 -0.33
N GLU A 113 -22.22 14.15 -1.17
CA GLU A 113 -23.61 14.47 -1.55
C GLU A 113 -24.55 14.52 -0.33
N ASP A 114 -24.25 13.74 0.71
CA ASP A 114 -25.04 13.64 1.95
C ASP A 114 -24.75 14.79 2.95
N GLY A 115 -23.74 15.63 2.70
CA GLY A 115 -23.35 16.74 3.58
C GLY A 115 -21.86 16.78 3.91
N ASP A 116 -21.50 17.63 4.88
CA ASP A 116 -20.12 17.83 5.33
C ASP A 116 -19.79 16.96 6.55
N TRP A 117 -18.77 16.13 6.41
CA TRP A 117 -18.38 15.13 7.40
C TRP A 117 -17.00 15.40 7.96
N LYS A 118 -16.91 15.66 9.27
CA LYS A 118 -15.64 15.75 9.99
C LYS A 118 -15.08 14.37 10.30
N VAL A 119 -13.86 14.09 9.85
CA VAL A 119 -13.15 12.84 10.11
C VAL A 119 -12.74 12.76 11.58
N LEU A 120 -13.27 11.79 12.30
CA LEU A 120 -12.96 11.58 13.72
C LEU A 120 -11.88 10.52 13.94
N HIS A 121 -11.87 9.48 13.11
CA HIS A 121 -10.93 8.38 13.24
C HIS A 121 -10.74 7.66 11.90
N VAL A 122 -9.50 7.28 11.59
CA VAL A 122 -9.14 6.52 10.39
C VAL A 122 -8.54 5.17 10.82
N GLY A 123 -9.26 4.08 10.56
CA GLY A 123 -8.79 2.71 10.75
C GLY A 123 -8.95 1.91 9.46
N ASN A 124 -9.50 0.70 9.55
CA ASN A 124 -9.96 -0.03 8.36
C ASN A 124 -11.23 0.61 7.73
N GLN A 125 -11.92 1.44 8.50
CA GLN A 125 -13.03 2.28 8.07
C GLN A 125 -12.83 3.67 8.68
N VAL A 126 -13.48 4.66 8.10
CA VAL A 126 -13.43 6.04 8.55
C VAL A 126 -14.67 6.32 9.36
N ARG A 127 -14.50 6.72 10.63
CA ARG A 127 -15.59 7.26 11.43
C ARG A 127 -15.63 8.76 11.22
N ALA A 128 -16.75 9.27 10.76
CA ALA A 128 -16.95 10.70 10.56
C ALA A 128 -18.25 11.19 11.22
N GLN A 129 -18.32 12.48 11.48
CA GLN A 129 -19.45 13.16 12.08
C GLN A 129 -19.98 14.23 11.14
N ASP A 130 -21.28 14.19 10.88
CA ASP A 130 -22.01 15.23 10.17
C ASP A 130 -21.93 16.54 10.95
N LEU A 131 -21.48 17.62 10.30
CA LEU A 131 -21.32 18.94 10.91
C LEU A 131 -22.65 19.65 11.22
N GLN A 132 -23.73 19.32 10.51
CA GLN A 132 -25.04 19.92 10.72
C GLN A 132 -25.85 19.15 11.77
N SER A 133 -25.97 17.83 11.60
CA SER A 133 -26.83 17.01 12.47
C SER A 133 -26.11 16.41 13.68
N GLY A 134 -24.77 16.43 13.69
CA GLY A 134 -23.95 15.79 14.71
C GLY A 134 -23.97 14.25 14.66
N LYS A 135 -24.71 13.64 13.73
CA LYS A 135 -24.78 12.18 13.55
C LYS A 135 -23.43 11.61 13.14
N LYS A 136 -23.13 10.41 13.61
CA LYS A 136 -21.87 9.70 13.29
C LYS A 136 -22.16 8.58 12.31
N LYS A 137 -21.32 8.44 11.29
CA LYS A 137 -21.42 7.39 10.26
C LYS A 137 -20.04 6.77 10.05
N MET A 138 -20.06 5.49 9.69
CA MET A 138 -18.86 4.78 9.25
C MET A 138 -18.86 4.69 7.72
N PHE A 139 -17.73 5.03 7.12
CA PHE A 139 -17.51 4.96 5.69
C PHE A 139 -16.38 3.99 5.38
N LYS A 140 -16.43 3.35 4.21
CA LYS A 140 -15.26 2.63 3.71
C LYS A 140 -14.23 3.66 3.23
N LEU A 141 -12.94 3.35 3.39
CA LEU A 141 -11.84 4.24 2.98
C LEU A 141 -11.96 4.68 1.51
N HIS A 142 -12.23 3.73 0.62
CA HIS A 142 -12.35 4.00 -0.81
C HIS A 142 -13.57 4.87 -1.18
N GLU A 143 -14.63 4.87 -0.37
CA GLU A 143 -15.82 5.71 -0.61
C GLU A 143 -15.45 7.17 -0.41
N LEU A 144 -14.83 7.51 0.72
CA LEU A 144 -14.45 8.89 1.04
C LEU A 144 -13.31 9.44 0.19
N SER A 145 -12.37 8.57 -0.22
CA SER A 145 -11.24 9.00 -1.06
C SER A 145 -11.66 9.64 -2.40
N ARG A 146 -12.87 9.36 -2.88
CA ARG A 146 -13.41 9.92 -4.13
C ARG A 146 -13.91 11.35 -4.01
N TYR A 147 -14.25 11.78 -2.80
CA TYR A 147 -14.90 13.07 -2.55
C TYR A 147 -13.91 14.18 -2.19
N VAL A 148 -12.64 13.85 -1.96
CA VAL A 148 -11.60 14.85 -1.78
C VAL A 148 -11.17 15.36 -3.15
N LYS A 149 -11.48 16.63 -3.44
CA LYS A 149 -10.94 17.31 -4.62
C LYS A 149 -9.41 17.35 -4.52
N LYS A 150 -8.73 16.80 -5.54
CA LYS A 150 -7.27 16.93 -5.72
C LYS A 150 -6.92 18.35 -6.13
#